data_AF-A0A4Z1A245-F1
#
_entry.id   AF-A0A4Z1A245-F1
#
_cell.length_a   1.000
_cell.length_b   1.000
_cell.length_c   1.000
_cell.angle_alpha   90.00
_cell.angle_beta   90.00
_cell.angle_gamma   90.00
#
_symmetry.space_group_name_H-M   'P 1'
#
loop_
_entity.id
_entity.type
_entity.pdbx_description
1 polymer ?
#
loop_
_entity_poly.entity_id
_entity_poly.type
_entity_poly.pdbx_seq_one_letter_code
_entity_poly.pdbx_strand_id
1 'polypeptide(L)'
;MPNDVLVPEIQMNLEEAISKTKLNGQIVQRLMSEVLKKDEHYGVIPGTQKPTLLKSGAEKLAFTFRLDPQYKTEINDLGNGHREVIVTCTIYSSETERRLGSGSGSCSTLETKYRYRGNSFEVTDEEIPLDYKEKKDFYKKQGFGAKQIDNQWRWVRFLGERAENPDIADQYNTVLKMAQKRAFIAATLTVLAVSDMFTQDVEDFLQTPAGTVNRTTGELVDEKNKKPTSKPTTTNQNKPNGSQPNNDPPKPEHQTPDEKLEKLDGELDSLEESNATREQKIDRLTKLMERWDKLADELTDTVYGKGMQRMQTLFAKYQDEKGGLF
;
A
#
# COMPACT_ATOMS: atom_id res chain seq x y z
N MET A 1 -37.48 26.54 40.75
CA MET A 1 -37.54 25.20 40.12
C MET A 1 -36.77 25.31 38.81
N PRO A 2 -35.66 24.57 38.60
CA PRO A 2 -35.01 24.55 37.30
C PRO A 2 -35.90 23.78 36.32
N ASN A 3 -36.09 24.33 35.13
CA ASN A 3 -36.83 23.69 34.05
C ASN A 3 -36.15 22.37 33.65
N ASP A 4 -36.88 21.27 33.78
CA ASP A 4 -36.58 20.01 33.11
C ASP A 4 -36.68 20.25 31.60
N VAL A 5 -35.52 20.50 30.98
CA VAL A 5 -35.39 20.45 29.52
C VAL A 5 -35.53 18.99 29.13
N LEU A 6 -36.72 18.62 28.67
CA LEU A 6 -36.98 17.35 28.02
C LEU A 6 -36.04 17.22 26.82
N VAL A 7 -34.92 16.52 27.01
CA VAL A 7 -34.07 16.07 25.90
C VAL A 7 -34.86 14.94 25.22
N PRO A 8 -35.34 15.12 23.98
CA PRO A 8 -36.08 14.05 23.31
C PRO A 8 -35.13 12.87 23.09
N GLU A 9 -35.42 11.76 23.76
CA GLU A 9 -34.74 10.48 23.58
C GLU A 9 -35.17 9.93 22.22
N ILE A 10 -34.32 10.12 21.21
CA ILE A 10 -34.60 9.64 19.85
C ILE A 10 -34.23 8.17 19.79
N GLN A 11 -35.24 7.32 19.96
CA GLN A 11 -35.17 5.92 19.57
C GLN A 11 -35.07 5.86 18.04
N MET A 12 -33.86 5.65 17.53
CA MET A 12 -33.65 5.39 16.11
C MET A 12 -34.26 4.03 15.76
N ASN A 13 -35.19 4.00 14.82
CA ASN A 13 -35.80 2.76 14.35
C ASN A 13 -34.75 1.92 13.58
N LEU A 14 -34.71 0.61 13.79
CA LEU A 14 -33.79 -0.31 13.11
C LEU A 14 -33.90 -0.21 11.58
N GLU A 15 -35.13 -0.06 11.06
CA GLU A 15 -35.36 0.09 9.61
C GLU A 15 -34.78 1.40 9.06
N GLU A 16 -34.88 2.49 9.82
CA GLU A 16 -34.27 3.77 9.47
C GLU A 16 -32.75 3.68 9.49
N ALA A 17 -32.18 2.99 10.49
CA ALA A 17 -30.74 2.77 10.61
C ALA A 17 -30.16 2.02 9.41
N ILE A 18 -30.81 0.92 9.01
CA ILE A 18 -30.41 0.10 7.86
C ILE A 18 -30.58 0.90 6.57
N SER A 19 -31.70 1.60 6.41
CA SER A 19 -31.99 2.40 5.23
C SER A 19 -30.97 3.53 5.05
N LYS A 20 -30.62 4.24 6.13
CA LYS A 20 -29.60 5.29 6.13
C LYS A 20 -28.22 4.75 5.73
N THR A 21 -27.83 3.59 6.27
CA THR A 21 -26.53 2.97 5.95
C THR A 21 -26.45 2.59 4.46
N LYS A 22 -27.51 1.97 3.92
CA LYS A 22 -27.59 1.66 2.48
C LYS A 22 -27.55 2.92 1.61
N LEU A 23 -28.29 3.96 2.00
CA LEU A 23 -28.33 5.23 1.29
C LEU A 23 -26.96 5.91 1.26
N ASN A 24 -26.24 5.95 2.38
CA ASN A 24 -24.88 6.50 2.45
C ASN A 24 -23.96 5.81 1.44
N GLY A 25 -23.96 4.48 1.42
CA GLY A 25 -23.17 3.70 0.46
C GLY A 25 -23.52 4.02 -0.99
N GLN A 26 -24.81 4.09 -1.32
CA GLN A 26 -25.28 4.44 -2.67
C GLN A 26 -24.86 5.87 -3.09
N ILE A 27 -24.99 6.84 -2.19
CA ILE A 27 -24.55 8.22 -2.45
C ILE A 27 -23.04 8.24 -2.70
N VAL A 28 -22.24 7.55 -1.88
CA VAL A 28 -20.78 7.53 -2.03
C VAL A 28 -20.37 6.85 -3.34
N GLN A 29 -21.01 5.73 -3.71
CA GLN A 29 -20.79 5.08 -5.01
C GLN A 29 -21.11 6.01 -6.18
N ARG A 30 -22.22 6.75 -6.10
CA ARG A 30 -22.61 7.72 -7.12
C ARG A 30 -21.63 8.89 -7.20
N LEU A 31 -21.19 9.41 -6.05
CA LEU A 31 -20.12 10.42 -6.00
C LEU A 31 -18.84 9.89 -6.63
N MET A 32 -18.46 8.64 -6.38
CA MET A 32 -17.30 8.02 -7.01
C MET A 32 -17.41 7.98 -8.54
N SER A 33 -18.59 7.70 -9.10
CA SER A 33 -18.77 7.65 -10.56
C SER A 33 -18.94 9.03 -11.22
N GLU A 34 -19.56 10.00 -10.53
CA GLU A 34 -19.98 11.27 -11.16
C GLU A 34 -19.07 12.46 -10.79
N VAL A 35 -18.42 12.44 -9.63
CA VAL A 35 -17.80 13.64 -9.04
C VAL A 35 -16.34 13.42 -8.61
N LEU A 36 -16.02 12.26 -8.04
CA LEU A 36 -14.66 11.95 -7.61
C LEU A 36 -13.85 11.46 -8.81
N LYS A 37 -12.65 12.01 -8.94
CA LYS A 37 -11.69 11.61 -9.97
C LYS A 37 -10.64 10.70 -9.37
N LYS A 38 -10.37 9.58 -10.05
CA LYS A 38 -9.25 8.69 -9.75
C LYS A 38 -7.92 9.47 -9.76
N ASP A 39 -7.04 9.12 -8.83
CA ASP A 39 -5.71 9.69 -8.56
C ASP A 39 -5.69 11.17 -8.10
N GLU A 40 -6.85 11.83 -8.05
CA GLU A 40 -7.02 13.17 -7.46
C GLU A 40 -7.78 13.13 -6.12
N HIS A 41 -8.84 12.30 -6.04
CA HIS A 41 -9.73 12.20 -4.89
C HIS A 41 -9.65 10.84 -4.18
N TYR A 42 -9.32 9.79 -4.93
CA TYR A 42 -9.03 8.45 -4.42
C TYR A 42 -8.01 7.79 -5.35
N GLY A 43 -7.13 6.94 -4.84
CA GLY A 43 -6.08 6.29 -5.64
C GLY A 43 -5.87 4.82 -5.24
N VAL A 44 -5.38 3.99 -6.14
CA VAL A 44 -5.04 2.59 -5.82
C VAL A 44 -3.54 2.53 -5.53
N ILE A 45 -3.18 1.99 -4.37
CA ILE A 45 -1.79 1.78 -4.00
C ILE A 45 -1.40 0.38 -4.45
N PRO A 46 -0.22 0.18 -5.07
CA PRO A 46 0.26 -1.16 -5.40
C PRO A 46 0.20 -2.08 -4.19
N GLY A 47 -0.46 -3.23 -4.33
CA GLY A 47 -0.64 -4.21 -3.26
C GLY A 47 -1.89 -4.01 -2.39
N THR A 48 -2.76 -3.02 -2.64
CA THR A 48 -4.05 -2.88 -1.94
C THR A 48 -5.23 -3.34 -2.80
N GLN A 49 -6.18 -4.06 -2.20
CA GLN A 49 -7.39 -4.53 -2.89
C GLN A 49 -8.44 -3.42 -3.11
N LYS A 50 -8.43 -2.38 -2.26
CA LYS A 50 -9.39 -1.27 -2.30
C LYS A 50 -8.66 0.04 -2.64
N PRO A 51 -9.36 1.01 -3.24
CA PRO A 51 -8.82 2.36 -3.38
C PRO A 51 -8.66 3.02 -2.02
N THR A 52 -7.69 3.92 -1.91
CA THR A 52 -7.48 4.77 -0.74
C THR A 52 -8.18 6.11 -0.96
N LEU A 53 -8.92 6.58 0.04
CA LEU A 53 -9.54 7.91 0.01
C LEU A 53 -8.46 8.97 0.26
N LEU A 54 -8.37 9.97 -0.63
CA LEU A 54 -7.47 11.12 -0.46
C LEU A 54 -8.21 12.25 0.24
N LYS A 55 -7.45 13.22 0.77
CA LYS A 55 -8.00 14.36 1.52
C LYS A 55 -9.09 15.11 0.75
N SER A 56 -8.83 15.44 -0.51
CA SER A 56 -9.79 16.09 -1.42
C SER A 56 -11.07 15.28 -1.62
N GLY A 57 -10.98 13.94 -1.67
CA GLY A 57 -12.14 13.05 -1.70
C GLY A 57 -12.94 13.12 -0.41
N ALA A 58 -12.26 13.04 0.74
CA ALA A 58 -12.89 13.16 2.05
C ALA A 58 -13.59 14.53 2.24
N GLU A 59 -13.00 15.62 1.75
CA GLU A 59 -13.61 16.96 1.77
C GLU A 59 -14.91 17.02 0.95
N LYS A 60 -14.94 16.39 -0.23
CA LYS A 60 -16.18 16.30 -1.03
C LYS A 60 -17.26 15.45 -0.37
N LEU A 61 -16.87 14.35 0.28
CA LEU A 61 -17.80 13.57 1.09
C LEU A 61 -18.33 14.41 2.26
N ALA A 62 -17.45 15.05 3.03
CA ALA A 62 -17.85 15.91 4.14
C ALA A 62 -18.81 17.03 3.70
N PHE A 63 -18.52 17.70 2.58
CA PHE A 63 -19.41 18.69 1.99
C PHE A 63 -20.78 18.10 1.61
N THR A 64 -20.79 16.95 0.92
CA THR A 64 -22.04 16.33 0.44
C THR A 64 -22.94 15.90 1.60
N PHE A 65 -22.35 15.35 2.66
CA PHE A 65 -23.07 14.87 3.83
C PHE A 65 -23.23 15.93 4.92
N ARG A 66 -22.84 17.19 4.65
CA ARG A 66 -22.97 18.32 5.60
C ARG A 66 -22.32 18.01 6.96
N LEU A 67 -21.12 17.45 6.88
CA LEU A 67 -20.30 17.11 8.03
C LEU A 67 -19.54 18.34 8.49
N ASP A 68 -19.54 18.59 9.79
CA ASP A 68 -18.78 19.64 10.46
C ASP A 68 -17.65 19.03 11.32
N PRO A 69 -16.42 18.91 10.78
CA PRO A 69 -15.30 18.32 11.49
C PRO A 69 -14.66 19.32 12.47
N GLN A 70 -14.61 18.95 13.75
CA GLN A 70 -13.97 19.68 14.84
C GLN A 70 -12.72 18.95 15.31
N TYR A 71 -11.63 19.68 15.57
CA TYR A 71 -10.32 19.08 15.86
C TYR A 71 -9.86 19.37 17.27
N LYS A 72 -9.47 18.31 18.00
CA LYS A 72 -8.70 18.41 19.23
C LYS A 72 -7.27 17.94 18.94
N THR A 73 -6.29 18.80 19.17
CA THR A 73 -4.87 18.51 18.92
C THR A 73 -4.11 18.42 20.22
N GLU A 74 -3.29 17.38 20.35
CA GLU A 74 -2.38 17.14 21.47
C GLU A 74 -0.96 17.05 20.91
N ILE A 75 -0.02 17.79 21.49
CA ILE A 75 1.38 17.81 21.07
C ILE A 75 2.23 17.32 22.24
N ASN A 76 2.91 16.20 22.01
CA ASN A 76 3.81 15.58 22.97
C ASN A 76 5.25 15.92 22.60
N ASP A 77 5.99 16.56 23.50
CA ASP A 77 7.44 16.75 23.37
C ASP A 77 8.15 15.40 23.61
N LEU A 78 9.01 14.99 22.67
CA LEU A 78 9.75 13.73 22.73
C LEU A 78 11.25 13.96 23.04
N GLY A 79 11.65 15.21 23.31
CA GLY A 79 13.04 15.60 23.50
C GLY A 79 13.79 15.80 22.17
N ASN A 80 14.95 16.46 22.24
CA ASN A 80 15.83 16.75 21.09
C ASN A 80 15.13 17.46 19.92
N GLY A 81 14.12 18.29 20.21
CA GLY A 81 13.32 18.96 19.17
C GLY A 81 12.35 18.01 18.45
N HIS A 82 12.16 16.78 18.91
CA HIS A 82 11.16 15.89 18.35
C HIS A 82 9.81 16.07 19.05
N ARG A 83 8.73 15.86 18.28
CA ARG A 83 7.37 15.92 18.81
C ARG A 83 6.47 14.94 18.10
N GLU A 84 5.53 14.39 18.85
CA GLU A 84 4.38 13.68 18.34
C GLU A 84 3.16 14.58 18.38
N VAL A 85 2.36 14.53 17.33
CA VAL A 85 1.09 15.23 17.24
C VAL A 85 0.00 14.18 17.11
N ILE A 86 -0.95 14.21 18.04
CA ILE A 86 -2.15 13.36 18.03
C ILE A 86 -3.34 14.28 17.79
N VAL A 87 -4.11 14.00 16.75
CA VAL A 87 -5.33 14.75 16.42
C VAL A 87 -6.53 13.82 16.54
N THR A 88 -7.55 14.27 17.27
CA THR A 88 -8.89 13.67 17.25
C THR A 88 -9.82 14.58 16.46
N CYS A 89 -10.36 14.07 15.36
CA CYS A 89 -11.41 14.72 14.58
C CYS A 89 -12.77 14.20 15.05
N THR A 90 -13.61 15.07 15.59
CA THR A 90 -15.01 14.77 15.92
C THR A 90 -15.90 15.42 14.90
N ILE A 91 -16.78 14.63 14.27
CA ILE A 91 -17.70 15.12 13.25
C ILE A 91 -19.07 15.36 13.87
N TYR A 92 -19.60 16.54 13.59
CA TYR A 92 -20.97 16.93 13.88
C TYR A 92 -21.78 17.02 12.58
N SER A 93 -23.09 16.93 12.69
CA SER A 93 -23.99 17.31 11.59
C SER A 93 -24.14 18.82 11.60
N SER A 94 -23.85 19.50 10.50
CA SER A 94 -23.99 20.97 10.43
C SER A 94 -25.46 21.42 10.49
N GLU A 95 -26.41 20.50 10.31
CA GLU A 95 -27.85 20.81 10.34
C GLU A 95 -28.47 20.60 11.71
N THR A 96 -28.03 19.57 12.43
CA THR A 96 -28.63 19.18 13.71
C THR A 96 -27.73 19.45 14.90
N GLU A 97 -26.48 19.86 14.66
CA GLU A 97 -25.42 20.06 15.66
C GLU A 97 -25.13 18.82 16.52
N ARG A 98 -25.63 17.65 16.10
CA ARG A 98 -25.40 16.38 16.80
C ARG A 98 -24.07 15.79 16.41
N ARG A 99 -23.38 15.24 17.42
CA ARG A 99 -22.18 14.45 17.21
C ARG A 99 -22.53 13.17 16.44
N LEU A 100 -21.86 12.95 15.31
CA LEU A 100 -22.03 11.78 14.46
C LEU A 100 -20.98 10.70 14.74
N GLY A 101 -19.75 11.09 15.06
CA GLY A 101 -18.66 10.16 15.32
C GLY A 101 -17.31 10.86 15.43
N SER A 102 -16.24 10.08 15.51
CA SER A 102 -14.89 10.61 15.56
C SER A 102 -13.87 9.63 14.99
N GLY A 103 -12.72 10.14 14.59
CA GLY A 103 -11.53 9.38 14.21
C GLY A 103 -10.29 10.08 14.73
N SER A 104 -9.24 9.31 15.00
CA SER A 104 -7.96 9.83 15.46
C SER A 104 -6.86 9.54 14.44
N GLY A 105 -5.83 10.38 14.46
CA GLY A 105 -4.62 10.20 13.67
C GLY A 105 -3.43 10.78 14.44
N SER A 106 -2.31 10.07 14.42
CA SER A 106 -1.05 10.58 14.97
C SER A 106 -0.03 10.77 13.86
N CYS A 107 0.94 11.64 14.08
CA CYS A 107 2.13 11.76 13.25
C CYS A 107 3.29 12.24 14.13
N SER A 108 4.50 11.76 13.89
CA SER A 108 5.67 12.10 14.71
C SER A 108 6.83 12.56 13.85
N THR A 109 7.59 13.55 14.33
CA THR A 109 8.86 13.92 13.68
C THR A 109 9.91 12.82 13.75
N LEU A 110 9.70 11.77 14.55
CA LEU A 110 10.54 10.56 14.55
C LEU A 110 10.24 9.59 13.40
N GLU A 111 9.17 9.79 12.61
CA GLU A 111 8.96 9.00 11.40
C GLU A 111 10.15 9.18 10.43
N THR A 112 10.60 8.09 9.80
CA THR A 112 11.83 8.06 8.98
C THR A 112 11.91 9.18 7.93
N LYS A 113 10.77 9.52 7.31
CA LYS A 113 10.64 10.57 6.29
C LYS A 113 10.85 12.00 6.81
N TYR A 114 10.70 12.24 8.11
CA TYR A 114 10.92 13.56 8.72
C TYR A 114 12.19 13.60 9.57
N ARG A 115 12.52 12.47 10.21
CA ARG A 115 13.66 12.34 11.11
C ARG A 115 15.00 12.41 10.40
N TYR A 116 15.12 11.79 9.23
CA TYR A 116 16.39 11.65 8.55
C TYR A 116 16.45 12.49 7.28
N ARG A 117 17.59 13.14 7.05
CA ARG A 117 17.95 13.71 5.75
C ARG A 117 19.19 12.98 5.22
N GLY A 118 19.12 12.48 3.99
CA GLY A 118 20.28 11.92 3.30
C GLY A 118 21.20 13.04 2.84
N ASN A 119 22.05 13.53 3.74
CA ASN A 119 22.86 14.73 3.50
C ASN A 119 24.37 14.46 3.40
N SER A 120 24.85 13.27 3.76
CA SER A 120 26.24 12.90 3.48
C SER A 120 26.36 12.45 2.03
N PHE A 121 27.25 13.12 1.30
CA PHE A 121 27.57 12.79 -0.07
C PHE A 121 29.07 12.99 -0.28
N GLU A 122 29.68 12.11 -1.06
CA GLU A 122 31.02 12.28 -1.60
C GLU A 122 30.91 12.87 -3.00
N VAL A 123 31.74 13.86 -3.31
CA VAL A 123 31.88 14.36 -4.68
C VAL A 123 32.66 13.32 -5.45
N THR A 124 32.10 12.82 -6.54
CA THR A 124 32.79 11.88 -7.41
C THR A 124 33.65 12.66 -8.39
N ASP A 125 34.75 12.04 -8.84
CA ASP A 125 35.59 12.60 -9.91
C ASP A 125 34.95 12.50 -11.31
N GLU A 126 33.82 11.77 -11.41
CA GLU A 126 33.07 11.59 -12.65
C GLU A 126 32.21 12.82 -13.00
N GLU A 127 32.02 13.05 -14.30
CA GLU A 127 31.07 14.05 -14.80
C GLU A 127 29.62 13.55 -14.66
N ILE A 128 28.68 14.49 -14.56
CA ILE A 128 27.26 14.17 -14.49
C ILE A 128 26.85 13.50 -15.82
N PRO A 129 26.28 12.29 -15.81
CA PRO A 129 25.81 11.64 -17.03
C PRO A 129 24.81 12.52 -17.80
N LEU A 130 24.95 12.63 -19.12
CA LEU A 130 24.03 13.42 -19.97
C LEU A 130 22.59 12.95 -19.83
N ASP A 131 22.38 11.65 -19.63
CA ASP A 131 21.06 11.03 -19.44
C ASP A 131 20.54 11.12 -17.99
N TYR A 132 21.25 11.79 -17.08
CA TYR A 132 20.85 11.92 -15.67
C TYR A 132 19.46 12.50 -15.51
N LYS A 133 19.09 13.49 -16.34
CA LYS A 133 17.77 14.13 -16.27
C LYS A 133 16.63 13.15 -16.56
N GLU A 134 16.85 12.22 -17.48
CA GLU A 134 15.87 11.22 -17.90
C GLU A 134 15.88 10.00 -16.98
N LYS A 135 17.06 9.59 -16.50
CA LYS A 135 17.28 8.42 -15.65
C LYS A 135 17.52 8.76 -14.18
N LYS A 136 16.92 9.85 -13.70
CA LYS A 136 17.14 10.35 -12.34
C LYS A 136 16.91 9.29 -11.27
N ASP A 137 15.86 8.47 -11.43
CA ASP A 137 15.50 7.43 -10.46
C ASP A 137 16.45 6.22 -10.51
N PHE A 138 17.02 5.90 -11.67
CA PHE A 138 18.02 4.85 -11.82
C PHE A 138 19.30 5.21 -11.05
N TYR A 139 19.83 6.42 -11.27
CA TYR A 139 21.04 6.88 -10.58
C TYR A 139 20.81 7.03 -9.07
N LYS A 140 19.65 7.55 -8.66
CA LYS A 140 19.27 7.60 -7.24
C LYS A 140 19.27 6.21 -6.59
N LYS A 141 18.75 5.17 -7.27
CA LYS A 141 18.76 3.78 -6.76
C LYS A 141 20.18 3.24 -6.58
N GLN A 142 21.12 3.69 -7.41
CA GLN A 142 22.54 3.37 -7.28
C GLN A 142 23.26 4.24 -6.24
N GLY A 143 22.55 5.16 -5.60
CA GLY A 143 23.11 6.09 -4.61
C GLY A 143 23.81 7.29 -5.23
N PHE A 144 23.55 7.64 -6.48
CA PHE A 144 24.14 8.80 -7.15
C PHE A 144 23.13 9.93 -7.40
N GLY A 145 23.64 11.15 -7.53
CA GLY A 145 22.87 12.31 -7.97
C GLY A 145 23.76 13.50 -8.27
N ALA A 146 23.14 14.63 -8.59
CA ALA A 146 23.85 15.88 -8.81
C ALA A 146 23.55 16.87 -7.66
N LYS A 147 24.58 17.55 -7.15
CA LYS A 147 24.43 18.68 -6.23
C LYS A 147 25.23 19.87 -6.72
N GLN A 148 24.72 21.06 -6.39
CA GLN A 148 25.42 22.31 -6.65
C GLN A 148 26.41 22.57 -5.50
N ILE A 149 27.69 22.61 -5.83
CA ILE A 149 28.80 22.86 -4.90
C ILE A 149 29.65 23.94 -5.55
N ASP A 150 29.92 25.03 -4.83
CA ASP A 150 30.68 26.18 -5.34
C ASP A 150 30.13 26.72 -6.68
N ASN A 151 28.80 26.82 -6.79
CA ASN A 151 28.06 27.22 -7.99
C ASN A 151 28.21 26.31 -9.22
N GLN A 152 28.84 25.13 -9.08
CA GLN A 152 28.96 24.13 -10.14
C GLN A 152 28.16 22.88 -9.80
N TRP A 153 27.48 22.30 -10.80
CA TRP A 153 26.85 21.00 -10.63
C TRP A 153 27.92 19.92 -10.68
N ARG A 154 28.07 19.19 -9.57
CA ARG A 154 28.99 18.06 -9.44
C ARG A 154 28.19 16.78 -9.32
N TRP A 155 28.74 15.69 -9.84
CA TRP A 155 28.23 14.35 -9.59
C TRP A 155 28.63 13.94 -8.17
N VAL A 156 27.68 13.37 -7.44
CA VAL A 156 27.86 13.00 -6.05
C VAL A 156 27.32 11.61 -5.80
N ARG A 157 27.96 10.88 -4.90
CA ARG A 157 27.45 9.62 -4.36
C ARG A 157 26.98 9.86 -2.94
N PHE A 158 25.73 9.53 -2.66
CA PHE A 158 25.15 9.57 -1.33
C PHE A 158 25.73 8.43 -0.50
N LEU A 159 26.44 8.81 0.55
CA LEU A 159 26.91 7.90 1.58
C LEU A 159 25.66 7.57 2.40
N GLY A 160 25.25 6.31 2.47
CA GLY A 160 23.95 5.90 3.04
C GLY A 160 23.74 6.20 4.54
N GLU A 161 24.57 7.04 5.16
CA GLU A 161 24.43 7.50 6.53
C GLU A 161 23.22 8.42 6.65
N ARG A 162 22.18 7.90 7.30
CA ARG A 162 21.00 8.68 7.66
C ARG A 162 21.37 9.60 8.82
N ALA A 163 21.77 10.83 8.50
CA ALA A 163 21.92 11.87 9.51
C ALA A 163 20.54 12.35 9.99
N GLU A 164 20.43 12.60 11.29
CA GLU A 164 19.25 13.23 11.87
C GLU A 164 19.08 14.64 11.29
N ASN A 165 17.84 15.03 11.01
CA ASN A 165 17.53 16.31 10.40
C ASN A 165 17.84 17.45 11.39
N PRO A 166 18.83 18.32 11.09
CA PRO A 166 19.18 19.42 11.99
C PRO A 166 18.04 20.44 12.14
N ASP A 167 17.19 20.57 11.11
CA ASP A 167 16.07 21.51 11.05
C ASP A 167 14.75 20.77 11.25
N ILE A 168 14.63 19.99 12.33
CA ILE A 168 13.41 19.21 12.60
C ILE A 168 12.18 20.10 12.80
N ALA A 169 12.40 21.35 13.24
CA ALA A 169 11.38 22.37 13.39
C ALA A 169 10.66 22.70 12.07
N ASP A 170 11.28 22.51 10.90
CA ASP A 170 10.60 22.71 9.61
C ASP A 170 9.50 21.66 9.39
N GLN A 171 9.63 20.48 9.99
CA GLN A 171 8.68 19.37 9.83
C GLN A 171 7.49 19.48 10.77
N TYR A 172 7.53 20.42 11.70
CA TYR A 172 6.49 20.64 12.70
C TYR A 172 5.10 20.83 12.11
N ASN A 173 4.96 21.72 11.11
CA ASN A 173 3.69 21.97 10.46
C ASN A 173 3.27 20.80 9.56
N THR A 174 4.24 20.15 8.91
CA THR A 174 4.00 18.96 8.07
C THR A 174 3.39 17.84 8.92
N VAL A 175 4.00 17.53 10.05
CA VAL A 175 3.51 16.51 10.99
C VAL A 175 2.12 16.85 11.53
N LEU A 176 1.87 18.12 11.89
CA LEU A 176 0.55 18.58 12.33
C LEU A 176 -0.51 18.37 11.24
N LYS A 177 -0.25 18.85 10.02
CA LYS A 177 -1.19 18.71 8.90
C LYS A 177 -1.42 17.26 8.52
N MET A 178 -0.40 16.40 8.67
CA MET A 178 -0.53 14.97 8.39
C MET A 178 -1.36 14.25 9.45
N ALA A 179 -1.14 14.52 10.73
CA ALA A 179 -1.99 13.99 11.81
C ALA A 179 -3.45 14.42 11.62
N GLN A 180 -3.70 15.69 11.30
CA GLN A 180 -5.04 16.21 11.04
C GLN A 180 -5.70 15.55 9.82
N LYS A 181 -4.95 15.34 8.75
CA LYS A 181 -5.43 14.64 7.55
C LYS A 181 -5.86 13.21 7.88
N ARG A 182 -4.99 12.44 8.56
CA ARG A 182 -5.28 11.06 8.99
C ARG A 182 -6.55 11.01 9.85
N ALA A 183 -6.65 11.89 10.85
CA ALA A 183 -7.82 11.99 11.72
C ALA A 183 -9.11 12.32 10.97
N PHE A 184 -9.06 13.26 10.02
CA PHE A 184 -10.21 13.67 9.22
C PHE A 184 -10.72 12.54 8.31
N ILE A 185 -9.81 11.85 7.61
CA ILE A 185 -10.17 10.73 6.74
C ILE A 185 -10.75 9.59 7.57
N ALA A 186 -10.10 9.23 8.68
CA ALA A 186 -10.59 8.19 9.60
C ALA A 186 -12.00 8.51 10.14
N ALA A 187 -12.22 9.76 10.57
CA ALA A 187 -13.53 10.20 11.06
C ALA A 187 -14.60 10.14 9.96
N THR A 188 -14.28 10.59 8.74
CA THR A 188 -15.21 10.60 7.61
C THR A 188 -15.64 9.19 7.22
N LEU A 189 -14.68 8.26 7.10
CA LEU A 189 -14.97 6.85 6.79
C LEU A 189 -15.82 6.19 7.88
N THR A 190 -15.54 6.52 9.15
CA THR A 190 -16.28 5.99 10.31
C THR A 190 -17.72 6.50 10.32
N VAL A 191 -17.94 7.81 10.14
CA VAL A 191 -19.28 8.42 10.18
C VAL A 191 -20.16 7.97 9.03
N LEU A 192 -19.57 7.82 7.84
CA LEU A 192 -20.32 7.41 6.65
C LEU A 192 -20.49 5.89 6.55
N ALA A 193 -19.79 5.12 7.38
CA ALA A 193 -19.76 3.65 7.37
C ALA A 193 -19.35 3.07 6.00
N VAL A 194 -18.32 3.67 5.37
CA VAL A 194 -17.82 3.29 4.02
C VAL A 194 -16.36 2.80 4.03
N SER A 195 -15.89 2.30 5.17
CA SER A 195 -14.57 1.66 5.28
C SER A 195 -14.47 0.34 4.49
N ASP A 196 -15.60 -0.22 4.07
CA ASP A 196 -15.65 -1.34 3.16
C ASP A 196 -15.30 -0.95 1.72
N MET A 197 -15.49 0.33 1.33
CA MET A 197 -15.19 0.87 0.00
C MET A 197 -13.74 1.38 -0.15
N PHE A 198 -13.12 1.83 0.95
CA PHE A 198 -11.79 2.43 0.93
C PHE A 198 -10.81 1.74 1.89
N THR A 199 -9.52 1.68 1.53
CA THR A 199 -8.44 1.36 2.48
C THR A 199 -8.12 2.55 3.38
N GLN A 200 -7.64 2.25 4.60
CA GLN A 200 -7.22 3.25 5.59
C GLN A 200 -5.69 3.33 5.68
N ASP A 201 -5.18 4.52 6.02
CA ASP A 201 -3.79 4.81 6.45
C ASP A 201 -2.66 4.40 5.50
N VAL A 202 -2.97 4.28 4.20
CA VAL A 202 -2.00 3.95 3.16
C VAL A 202 -1.73 5.13 2.21
N GLU A 203 -2.52 6.20 2.24
CA GLU A 203 -2.39 7.37 1.35
C GLU A 203 -1.05 8.09 1.48
N ASP A 204 -0.37 7.93 2.61
CA ASP A 204 0.95 8.49 2.84
C ASP A 204 2.04 7.86 1.97
N PHE A 205 1.80 6.66 1.43
CA PHE A 205 2.66 6.04 0.42
C PHE A 205 2.55 6.76 -0.94
N LEU A 206 1.44 7.49 -1.20
CA LEU A 206 1.23 8.23 -2.44
C LEU A 206 1.85 9.64 -2.43
N GLN A 207 2.11 10.21 -1.24
CA GLN A 207 2.57 11.60 -1.09
C GLN A 207 4.10 11.77 -1.08
N THR A 208 4.86 10.75 -1.47
CA THR A 208 6.30 10.93 -1.74
C THR A 208 6.48 11.41 -3.18
N PRO A 209 7.02 12.61 -3.44
CA PRO A 209 7.52 12.91 -4.77
C PRO A 209 8.68 11.94 -5.04
N ALA A 210 8.45 10.91 -5.86
CA ALA A 210 9.43 9.92 -6.31
C ALA A 210 10.53 9.63 -5.25
N GLY A 211 10.14 8.93 -4.20
CA GLY A 211 11.00 8.62 -3.06
C GLY A 211 10.50 7.38 -2.33
N THR A 212 10.80 6.22 -2.90
CA THR A 212 10.50 4.88 -2.35
C THR A 212 10.93 4.76 -0.88
N VAL A 213 9.98 4.54 0.02
CA VAL A 213 10.25 3.90 1.31
C VAL A 213 9.90 2.43 1.17
N ASN A 214 10.92 1.60 0.95
CA ASN A 214 10.82 0.16 1.13
C ASN A 214 10.87 -0.13 2.64
N ARG A 215 9.86 -0.87 3.13
CA ARG A 215 9.91 -1.57 4.40
C ARG A 215 10.59 -2.91 4.17
N THR A 216 11.82 -3.05 4.66
CA THR A 216 12.32 -4.33 5.14
C THR A 216 12.74 -4.11 6.59
N THR A 217 11.95 -4.72 7.47
CA THR A 217 12.29 -5.02 8.86
C THR A 217 13.71 -5.58 8.95
N GLY A 218 14.52 -4.97 9.80
CA GLY A 218 15.83 -5.48 10.21
C GLY A 218 15.91 -5.45 11.72
N GLU A 219 15.12 -6.30 12.38
CA GLU A 219 15.38 -6.70 13.75
C GLU A 219 16.26 -7.95 13.68
N LEU A 220 17.46 -7.84 14.27
CA LEU A 220 18.38 -8.94 14.47
C LEU A 220 17.76 -9.91 15.49
N VAL A 221 17.51 -11.15 15.08
CA VAL A 221 17.30 -12.25 16.02
C VAL A 221 18.25 -13.39 15.65
N ASP A 222 19.26 -13.56 16.49
CA ASP A 222 20.19 -14.69 16.48
C ASP A 222 19.41 -16.00 16.70
N GLU A 223 19.23 -16.78 15.65
CA GLU A 223 18.70 -18.14 15.75
C GLU A 223 19.84 -19.12 16.07
N LYS A 224 20.18 -19.23 17.36
CA LYS A 224 20.84 -20.43 17.90
C LYS A 224 19.96 -21.03 18.98
N ASN A 225 19.70 -22.34 18.80
CA ASN A 225 19.28 -23.31 19.82
C ASN A 225 17.77 -23.65 19.90
N LYS A 226 17.26 -24.40 18.91
CA LYS A 226 16.11 -25.31 19.13
C LYS A 226 16.63 -26.72 19.44
N LYS A 227 16.54 -27.10 20.71
CA LYS A 227 16.58 -28.51 21.15
C LYS A 227 15.21 -29.17 20.87
N PRO A 228 15.16 -30.42 20.40
CA PRO A 228 13.92 -31.11 20.03
C PRO A 228 13.32 -31.86 21.22
N THR A 229 12.00 -31.75 21.40
CA THR A 229 11.20 -32.65 22.24
C THR A 229 10.54 -33.71 21.36
N SER A 230 10.97 -34.96 21.52
CA SER A 230 10.16 -36.13 21.16
C SER A 230 10.45 -37.26 22.15
N LYS A 231 9.41 -38.04 22.48
CA LYS A 231 9.38 -39.49 22.81
C LYS A 231 7.99 -39.87 23.36
N PRO A 232 7.55 -41.16 23.34
CA PRO A 232 8.35 -42.40 23.33
C PRO A 232 8.05 -43.36 22.15
N THR A 233 9.06 -43.95 21.49
CA THR A 233 9.78 -45.22 21.81
C THR A 233 9.06 -46.49 21.35
N THR A 234 9.62 -47.22 20.37
CA THR A 234 9.91 -48.66 20.54
C THR A 234 11.11 -49.10 19.69
N THR A 235 11.87 -50.01 20.30
CA THR A 235 13.20 -50.60 20.03
C THR A 235 13.21 -51.62 18.87
N ASN A 236 14.28 -51.73 18.07
CA ASN A 236 15.32 -52.79 18.13
C ASN A 236 16.18 -52.99 16.84
N GLN A 237 17.49 -53.14 17.08
CA GLN A 237 18.49 -54.07 16.50
C GLN A 237 19.23 -53.82 15.16
N ASN A 238 20.53 -53.53 15.31
CA ASN A 238 21.78 -54.07 14.71
C ASN A 238 21.94 -54.41 13.19
N LYS A 239 22.99 -53.78 12.61
CA LYS A 239 23.90 -54.00 11.43
C LYS A 239 24.13 -55.46 10.92
N PRO A 240 24.73 -55.73 9.72
CA PRO A 240 25.70 -54.91 8.95
C PRO A 240 25.61 -54.89 7.39
N ASN A 241 26.38 -53.95 6.82
CA ASN A 241 27.00 -53.84 5.47
C ASN A 241 26.66 -54.87 4.36
N GLY A 242 26.18 -54.33 3.23
CA GLY A 242 26.16 -55.00 1.92
C GLY A 242 26.03 -53.96 0.81
N SER A 243 27.11 -53.76 0.07
CA SER A 243 27.23 -52.89 -1.10
C SER A 243 26.52 -53.48 -2.31
N GLN A 244 25.52 -52.78 -2.87
CA GLN A 244 25.05 -52.94 -4.25
C GLN A 244 24.57 -51.60 -4.84
N PRO A 245 24.70 -51.40 -6.16
CA PRO A 245 24.57 -50.12 -6.84
C PRO A 245 23.10 -49.76 -7.07
N ASN A 246 22.66 -48.60 -6.58
CA ASN A 246 21.32 -48.10 -6.87
C ASN A 246 21.33 -47.35 -8.21
N ASN A 247 20.61 -47.91 -9.18
CA ASN A 247 20.03 -47.18 -10.30
C ASN A 247 18.97 -46.22 -9.74
N ASP A 248 19.35 -44.97 -9.50
CA ASP A 248 18.38 -43.91 -9.27
C ASP A 248 17.75 -43.48 -10.61
N PRO A 249 16.43 -43.34 -10.69
CA PRO A 249 15.77 -42.72 -11.85
C PRO A 249 16.22 -41.26 -12.01
N PRO A 250 16.22 -40.69 -13.22
CA PRO A 250 16.82 -39.39 -13.46
C PRO A 250 16.10 -38.31 -12.64
N LYS A 251 16.89 -37.49 -11.93
CA LYS A 251 16.44 -36.27 -11.25
C LYS A 251 15.65 -35.39 -12.23
N PRO A 252 14.50 -34.81 -11.82
CA PRO A 252 13.78 -33.88 -12.68
C PRO A 252 14.69 -32.67 -12.98
N GLU A 253 14.83 -32.36 -14.26
CA GLU A 253 15.58 -31.21 -14.77
C GLU A 253 15.08 -29.92 -14.09
N HIS A 254 15.96 -29.20 -13.40
CA HIS A 254 15.65 -27.89 -12.86
C HIS A 254 15.59 -26.89 -14.03
N GLN A 255 14.39 -26.57 -14.49
CA GLN A 255 14.15 -25.50 -15.48
C GLN A 255 14.61 -24.15 -14.94
N THR A 256 15.33 -23.39 -15.76
CA THR A 256 15.75 -22.02 -15.45
C THR A 256 14.53 -21.08 -15.43
N PRO A 257 14.58 -19.95 -14.69
CA PRO A 257 13.47 -18.98 -14.65
C PRO A 257 13.05 -18.47 -16.04
N ASP A 258 14.02 -18.29 -16.95
CA ASP A 258 13.77 -17.85 -18.32
C ASP A 258 13.02 -18.90 -19.16
N GLU A 259 13.34 -20.19 -18.99
CA GLU A 259 12.60 -21.29 -19.65
C GLU A 259 11.18 -21.44 -19.11
N LYS A 260 10.97 -21.20 -17.81
CA LYS A 260 9.63 -21.20 -17.20
C LYS A 260 8.78 -20.05 -17.74
N LEU A 261 9.38 -18.87 -17.94
CA LEU A 261 8.74 -17.71 -18.54
C LEU A 261 8.35 -17.94 -19.99
N GLU A 262 9.29 -18.40 -20.82
CA GLU A 262 9.03 -18.65 -22.25
C GLU A 262 7.89 -19.65 -22.45
N LYS A 263 7.83 -20.66 -21.57
CA LYS A 263 6.72 -21.62 -21.55
C LYS A 263 5.38 -20.98 -21.15
N LEU A 264 5.36 -20.10 -20.15
CA LEU A 264 4.14 -19.42 -19.72
C LEU A 264 3.64 -18.42 -20.77
N ASP A 265 4.55 -17.69 -21.42
CA ASP A 265 4.21 -16.79 -22.53
C ASP A 265 3.68 -17.59 -23.73
N GLY A 266 4.28 -18.73 -24.07
CA GLY A 266 3.76 -19.62 -25.12
C GLY A 266 2.39 -20.23 -24.77
N GLU A 267 2.16 -20.60 -23.51
CA GLU A 267 0.83 -21.05 -23.04
C GLU A 267 -0.21 -19.91 -23.16
N LEU A 268 0.19 -18.66 -22.87
CA LEU A 268 -0.67 -17.48 -23.00
C LEU A 268 -1.02 -17.17 -24.46
N ASP A 269 -0.04 -17.21 -25.37
CA ASP A 269 -0.24 -17.01 -26.80
C ASP A 269 -1.19 -18.08 -27.38
N SER A 270 -0.98 -19.36 -27.01
CA SER A 270 -1.84 -20.47 -27.42
C SER A 270 -3.29 -20.34 -26.93
N LEU A 271 -3.49 -19.69 -25.77
CA LEU A 271 -4.81 -19.46 -25.20
C LEU A 271 -5.58 -18.40 -25.98
N GLU A 272 -4.90 -17.34 -26.41
CA GLU A 272 -5.48 -16.28 -27.25
C GLU A 272 -6.00 -16.84 -28.59
N GLU A 273 -5.22 -17.72 -29.23
CA GLU A 273 -5.55 -18.34 -30.52
C GLU A 273 -6.53 -19.52 -30.42
N SER A 274 -6.79 -20.03 -29.21
CA SER A 274 -7.65 -21.20 -29.02
C SER A 274 -9.14 -20.89 -29.29
N ASN A 275 -9.84 -21.86 -29.90
CA ASN A 275 -11.32 -21.86 -30.04
C ASN A 275 -12.04 -22.31 -28.75
N ALA A 276 -11.38 -22.22 -27.59
CA ALA A 276 -11.96 -22.62 -26.30
C ALA A 276 -13.11 -21.69 -25.90
N THR A 277 -14.07 -22.21 -25.13
CA THR A 277 -15.18 -21.39 -24.63
C THR A 277 -14.66 -20.31 -23.68
N ARG A 278 -15.40 -19.20 -23.56
CA ARG A 278 -15.07 -18.10 -22.64
C ARG A 278 -14.74 -18.58 -21.23
N GLU A 279 -15.56 -19.47 -20.68
CA GLU A 279 -15.38 -20.03 -19.34
C GLU A 279 -14.07 -20.83 -19.22
N GLN A 280 -13.72 -21.60 -20.26
CA GLN A 280 -12.46 -22.33 -20.33
C GLN A 280 -11.26 -21.39 -20.48
N LYS A 281 -11.41 -20.27 -21.20
CA LYS A 281 -10.37 -19.24 -21.32
C LYS A 281 -10.11 -18.56 -19.98
N ILE A 282 -11.17 -18.20 -19.25
CA ILE A 282 -11.07 -17.61 -17.91
C ILE A 282 -10.41 -18.58 -16.92
N ASP A 283 -10.82 -19.86 -16.88
CA ASP A 283 -10.22 -20.86 -15.98
C ASP A 283 -8.73 -21.08 -16.28
N ARG A 284 -8.35 -21.22 -17.56
CA ARG A 284 -6.94 -21.38 -17.96
C ARG A 284 -6.11 -20.14 -17.64
N LEU A 285 -6.64 -18.95 -17.91
CA LEU A 285 -5.96 -17.69 -17.62
C LEU A 285 -5.74 -17.49 -16.12
N THR A 286 -6.72 -17.88 -15.29
CA THR A 286 -6.59 -17.84 -13.83
C THR A 286 -5.45 -18.74 -13.35
N LYS A 287 -5.35 -19.96 -13.90
CA LYS A 287 -4.25 -20.90 -13.60
C LYS A 287 -2.89 -20.38 -14.07
N LEU A 288 -2.84 -19.66 -15.20
CA LEU A 288 -1.61 -19.01 -15.68
C LEU A 288 -1.18 -17.89 -14.74
N MET A 289 -2.12 -17.05 -14.29
CA MET A 289 -1.84 -15.99 -13.32
C MET A 289 -1.28 -16.53 -12.00
N GLU A 290 -1.84 -17.62 -11.47
CA GLU A 290 -1.31 -18.27 -10.25
C GLU A 290 0.11 -18.82 -10.44
N ARG A 291 0.43 -19.35 -11.63
CA ARG A 291 1.78 -19.85 -11.93
C ARG A 291 2.77 -18.70 -12.10
N TRP A 292 2.34 -17.60 -12.71
CA TRP A 292 3.13 -16.39 -12.86
C TRP A 292 3.43 -15.73 -11.51
N ASP A 293 2.46 -15.73 -10.60
CA ASP A 293 2.62 -15.20 -9.24
C ASP A 293 3.66 -15.98 -8.43
N LYS A 294 3.74 -17.31 -8.63
CA LYS A 294 4.79 -18.15 -8.01
C LYS A 294 6.20 -17.86 -8.52
N LEU A 295 6.35 -17.15 -9.64
CA LEU A 295 7.64 -16.71 -10.16
C LEU A 295 7.99 -15.28 -9.71
N ALA A 296 7.16 -14.61 -8.91
CA ALA A 296 7.39 -13.22 -8.51
C ALA A 296 8.77 -12.99 -7.88
N ASP A 297 9.26 -13.92 -7.07
CA ASP A 297 10.57 -13.84 -6.41
C ASP A 297 11.76 -14.16 -7.35
N GLU A 298 11.49 -14.80 -8.50
CA GLU A 298 12.50 -15.17 -9.50
C GLU A 298 12.61 -14.14 -10.64
N LEU A 299 11.69 -13.15 -10.69
CA LEU A 299 11.54 -12.21 -11.80
C LEU A 299 11.90 -10.77 -11.44
N THR A 300 12.36 -10.01 -12.43
CA THR A 300 12.45 -8.55 -12.26
C THR A 300 11.04 -7.93 -12.23
N ASP A 301 10.84 -6.90 -11.40
CA ASP A 301 9.56 -6.19 -11.28
C ASP A 301 8.96 -5.78 -12.64
N THR A 302 9.82 -5.47 -13.62
CA THR A 302 9.42 -5.04 -14.96
C THR A 302 8.86 -6.20 -15.79
N VAL A 303 9.47 -7.38 -15.72
CA VAL A 303 9.02 -8.58 -16.45
C VAL A 303 7.73 -9.11 -15.82
N TYR A 304 7.72 -9.23 -14.48
CA TYR A 304 6.52 -9.64 -13.74
C TYR A 304 5.33 -8.72 -14.04
N GLY A 305 5.54 -7.41 -13.95
CA GLY A 305 4.49 -6.41 -14.17
C GLY A 305 3.91 -6.44 -15.58
N LYS A 306 4.75 -6.57 -16.62
CA LYS A 306 4.29 -6.65 -18.01
C LYS A 306 3.42 -7.89 -18.28
N GLY A 307 3.85 -9.06 -17.79
CA GLY A 307 3.08 -10.30 -17.95
C GLY A 307 1.76 -10.29 -17.19
N MET A 308 1.76 -9.80 -15.94
CA MET A 308 0.53 -9.65 -15.16
C MET A 308 -0.44 -8.65 -15.79
N GLN A 309 0.04 -7.54 -16.32
CA GLN A 309 -0.80 -6.57 -17.02
C GLN A 309 -1.42 -7.17 -18.30
N ARG A 310 -0.65 -7.97 -19.05
CA ARG A 310 -1.16 -8.69 -20.23
C ARG A 310 -2.27 -9.67 -19.86
N MET A 311 -2.06 -10.51 -18.83
CA MET A 311 -3.06 -11.47 -18.38
C MET A 311 -4.31 -10.79 -17.81
N GLN A 312 -4.17 -9.69 -17.05
CA GLN A 312 -5.31 -8.92 -16.56
C GLN A 312 -6.13 -8.30 -17.69
N THR A 313 -5.46 -7.83 -18.75
CA THR A 313 -6.13 -7.28 -19.94
C THR A 313 -6.95 -8.35 -20.66
N LEU A 314 -6.39 -9.56 -20.82
CA LEU A 314 -7.12 -10.69 -21.40
C LEU A 314 -8.27 -11.16 -20.52
N PHE A 315 -8.10 -11.13 -19.20
CA PHE A 315 -9.14 -11.51 -18.25
C PHE A 315 -10.33 -10.56 -18.33
N ALA A 316 -10.08 -9.25 -18.39
CA ALA A 316 -11.11 -8.24 -18.62
C ALA A 316 -11.81 -8.45 -19.97
N LYS A 317 -11.05 -8.68 -21.05
CA LYS A 317 -11.60 -8.98 -22.38
C LYS A 317 -12.57 -10.16 -22.34
N TYR A 318 -12.18 -11.28 -21.73
CA TYR A 318 -13.04 -12.45 -21.61
C TYR A 318 -14.20 -12.25 -20.62
N GLN A 319 -14.10 -11.33 -19.66
CA GLN A 319 -15.22 -10.98 -18.79
C GLN A 319 -16.26 -10.07 -19.46
N ASP A 320 -15.82 -9.21 -20.39
CA ASP A 320 -16.69 -8.24 -21.08
C ASP A 320 -17.39 -8.80 -22.33
N GLU A 321 -17.01 -9.98 -22.81
CA GLU A 321 -17.69 -10.71 -23.91
C GLU A 321 -19.11 -11.23 -23.52
N LYS A 322 -19.96 -10.38 -22.93
CA LYS A 322 -21.39 -10.64 -22.74
C LYS A 322 -22.16 -10.32 -24.03
N GLY A 323 -22.53 -11.37 -24.76
CA GLY A 323 -23.80 -11.43 -25.48
C GLY A 323 -23.91 -10.61 -26.77
N GLY A 324 -23.13 -10.96 -27.79
CA GLY A 324 -23.50 -10.74 -29.19
C GLY A 324 -24.01 -12.04 -29.80
N LEU A 325 -25.25 -12.43 -29.52
CA LEU A 325 -26.00 -13.39 -30.34
C LEU A 325 -27.30 -12.71 -30.76
N PHE A 326 -27.50 -12.66 -32.08
CA PHE A 326 -28.83 -12.61 -32.70
C PHE A 326 -29.69 -13.78 -32.22
#